data_AF-A0A4Z8XJJ1-F1
#
_entry.id   AF-A0A4Z8XJJ1-F1
#
_cell.length_a   1.000
_cell.length_b   1.000
_cell.length_c   1.000
_cell.angle_alpha   90.00
_cell.angle_beta   90.00
_cell.angle_gamma   90.00
#
_symmetry.space_group_name_H-M   'P 1'
#
loop_
_entity.id
_entity.type
_entity.pdbx_description
1 polymer ?
#
loop_
_entity_poly.entity_id
_entity_poly.type
_entity_poly.pdbx_seq_one_letter_code
_entity_poly.pdbx_strand_id
1 'polypeptide(L)'
;FNAEKFPAGIPNIKVEKQGRAIYDPRTGLTGYSNNAALVILDYYRNYLKVPDTDILWDQFKEAANICDEDVITGGNTVEKRYTINGEFDLSENKVSILEGMLAACAGDVTYTAGKHG
;
A
#
# COMPACT_ATOMS: atom_id res chain seq x y z
N PHE A 1 31.37 23.58 -4.26
CA PHE A 1 31.16 23.20 -5.66
C PHE A 1 32.51 23.28 -6.36
N ASN A 2 33.10 22.14 -6.77
CA ASN A 2 34.38 22.11 -7.48
C ASN A 2 34.17 21.36 -8.80
N ALA A 3 34.36 22.10 -9.90
CA ALA A 3 34.05 21.67 -11.26
C ALA A 3 35.07 20.67 -11.85
N GLU A 4 36.21 20.43 -11.21
CA GLU A 4 37.26 19.55 -11.74
C GLU A 4 37.03 18.05 -11.47
N LYS A 5 36.11 17.69 -10.56
CA LYS A 5 35.94 16.30 -10.11
C LYS A 5 34.87 15.49 -10.86
N PHE A 6 34.06 16.13 -11.72
CA PHE A 6 32.95 15.48 -12.42
C PHE A 6 32.81 15.94 -13.89
N PRO A 7 33.76 15.59 -14.78
CA PRO A 7 33.73 16.00 -16.19
C PRO A 7 32.62 15.33 -17.05
N ALA A 8 31.84 14.39 -16.51
CA ALA A 8 30.82 13.62 -17.23
C ALA A 8 29.36 13.90 -16.79
N GLY A 9 29.12 14.93 -15.97
CA GLY A 9 27.80 15.21 -15.39
C GLY A 9 27.53 14.39 -14.12
N ILE A 10 26.48 14.76 -13.40
CA ILE A 10 26.08 14.11 -12.14
C ILE A 10 25.75 12.64 -12.46
N PRO A 11 26.39 11.64 -11.80
CA PRO A 11 26.08 10.23 -12.04
C PRO A 11 24.60 9.97 -11.79
N ASN A 12 23.98 9.14 -12.64
CA ASN A 12 22.58 8.77 -12.49
C ASN A 12 22.44 7.83 -11.28
N ILE A 13 22.07 8.40 -10.13
CA ILE A 13 21.89 7.65 -8.89
C ILE A 13 20.63 6.80 -9.03
N LYS A 14 20.80 5.48 -9.11
CA LYS A 14 19.71 4.52 -8.97
C LYS A 14 19.66 4.08 -7.51
N VAL A 15 18.49 4.20 -6.89
CA VAL A 15 18.23 3.71 -5.53
C VAL A 15 17.23 2.58 -5.58
N GLU A 16 17.52 1.50 -4.86
CA GLU A 16 16.52 0.50 -4.51
C GLU A 16 15.80 1.02 -3.26
N LYS A 17 14.48 1.23 -3.38
CA LYS A 17 13.66 1.75 -2.29
C LYS A 17 12.79 0.62 -1.76
N GLN A 18 12.97 0.28 -0.50
CA GLN A 18 12.03 -0.57 0.22
C GLN A 18 10.92 0.31 0.82
N GLY A 19 9.67 -0.13 0.66
CA GLY A 19 8.51 0.57 1.20
C GLY A 19 8.45 0.54 2.73
N ARG A 20 7.40 1.15 3.27
CA ARG A 20 7.13 1.17 4.71
C ARG A 20 6.78 -0.23 5.23
N ALA A 21 7.19 -0.54 6.46
CA ALA A 21 6.69 -1.70 7.18
C ALA A 21 5.26 -1.44 7.68
N ILE A 22 4.33 -2.32 7.32
CA ILE A 22 2.90 -2.21 7.60
C ILE A 22 2.45 -3.32 8.55
N TYR A 23 1.40 -3.04 9.33
CA TYR A 23 0.84 -3.98 10.30
C TYR A 23 -0.14 -4.95 9.63
N ASP A 24 0.07 -6.25 9.78
CA ASP A 24 -0.86 -7.29 9.34
C ASP A 24 -1.74 -7.77 10.51
N PRO A 25 -3.05 -7.48 10.53
CA PRO A 25 -3.95 -7.89 11.60
C PRO A 25 -4.22 -9.40 11.65
N ARG A 26 -3.85 -10.17 10.60
CA ARG A 26 -4.02 -11.63 10.57
C ARG A 26 -2.94 -12.34 11.38
N THR A 27 -1.71 -11.80 11.33
CA THR A 27 -0.55 -12.39 12.02
C THR A 27 -0.15 -11.62 13.28
N GLY A 28 -0.59 -10.37 13.41
CA GLY A 28 -0.20 -9.47 14.49
C GLY A 28 1.23 -8.93 14.35
N LEU A 29 1.87 -9.15 13.20
CA LEU A 29 3.23 -8.72 12.93
C LEU A 29 3.27 -7.47 12.06
N THR A 30 4.31 -6.66 12.26
CA THR A 30 4.61 -5.51 11.39
C THR A 30 5.82 -5.85 10.54
N GLY A 31 5.68 -5.73 9.23
CA GLY A 31 6.73 -6.08 8.27
C GLY A 31 6.48 -5.44 6.92
N TYR A 32 7.41 -5.59 5.99
CA TYR A 32 7.16 -5.16 4.62
C TYR A 32 6.11 -6.07 3.98
N SER A 33 5.06 -5.46 3.42
CA SER A 33 4.07 -6.16 2.61
C SER A 33 3.55 -5.21 1.54
N ASN A 34 3.31 -5.76 0.35
CA ASN A 34 2.71 -5.07 -0.80
C ASN A 34 1.25 -5.48 -0.98
N ASN A 35 0.64 -6.18 -0.02
CA ASN A 35 -0.77 -6.55 -0.03
C ASN A 35 -1.63 -5.27 -0.01
N ALA A 36 -2.49 -5.11 -1.02
CA ALA A 36 -3.24 -3.87 -1.23
C ALA A 36 -4.11 -3.47 -0.03
N ALA A 37 -4.81 -4.43 0.60
CA ALA A 37 -5.66 -4.16 1.76
C ALA A 37 -4.86 -3.68 2.98
N LEU A 38 -3.67 -4.26 3.20
CA LEU A 38 -2.79 -3.86 4.30
C LEU A 38 -2.18 -2.47 4.07
N VAL A 39 -1.88 -2.13 2.82
CA VAL A 39 -1.40 -0.78 2.45
C VAL A 39 -2.49 0.27 2.71
N ILE A 40 -3.74 -0.03 2.36
CA ILE A 40 -4.90 0.84 2.63
C ILE A 40 -5.13 0.96 4.14
N LEU A 41 -5.03 -0.13 4.91
CA LEU A 41 -5.11 -0.10 6.36
C LEU A 41 -4.04 0.81 6.99
N ASP A 42 -2.79 0.71 6.50
CA ASP A 42 -1.71 1.59 6.93
C ASP A 42 -2.02 3.06 6.61
N TYR A 43 -2.59 3.34 5.45
CA TYR A 43 -3.03 4.68 5.06
C TYR A 43 -4.08 5.24 6.02
N TYR A 44 -5.10 4.46 6.39
CA TYR A 44 -6.11 4.86 7.38
C TYR A 44 -5.49 5.16 8.76
N ARG A 45 -4.64 4.26 9.28
CA ARG A 45 -4.05 4.39 10.61
C ARG A 45 -3.00 5.49 10.69
N ASN A 46 -2.04 5.48 9.78
CA ASN A 46 -0.85 6.33 9.87
C ASN A 46 -1.01 7.69 9.20
N TYR A 47 -1.76 7.78 8.10
CA TYR A 47 -1.90 9.03 7.35
C TYR A 47 -3.22 9.77 7.62
N LEU A 48 -4.35 9.05 7.70
CA LEU A 48 -5.64 9.63 8.07
C LEU A 48 -5.85 9.73 9.59
N LYS A 49 -5.00 9.06 10.38
CA LYS A 49 -5.06 9.06 11.86
C LYS A 49 -6.38 8.51 12.41
N VAL A 50 -6.99 7.56 11.69
CA VAL A 50 -8.20 6.87 12.16
C VAL A 50 -7.82 6.01 13.37
N PRO A 51 -8.53 6.13 14.50
CA PRO A 51 -8.26 5.33 15.67
C PRO A 51 -8.65 3.86 15.43
N ASP A 52 -7.93 2.95 16.07
CA ASP A 52 -8.12 1.51 15.94
C ASP A 52 -9.54 1.04 16.32
N THR A 53 -10.29 1.83 17.08
CA THR A 53 -11.70 1.57 17.45
C THR A 53 -12.67 1.69 16.27
N ASP A 54 -12.31 2.51 15.28
CA ASP A 54 -13.15 2.90 14.14
C ASP A 54 -12.78 2.11 12.88
N ILE A 55 -11.89 1.12 13.03
CA ILE A 55 -11.44 0.21 11.98
C ILE A 55 -12.20 -1.11 12.08
N LEU A 56 -12.72 -1.58 10.94
CA LEU A 56 -13.31 -2.90 10.81
C LEU A 56 -12.21 -3.94 10.57
N TRP A 57 -11.53 -4.34 11.64
CA TRP A 57 -10.40 -5.28 11.57
C TRP A 57 -10.69 -6.57 10.81
N ASP A 58 -11.87 -7.14 11.01
CA ASP A 58 -12.23 -8.40 10.35
C ASP A 58 -12.43 -8.21 8.83
N GLN A 59 -12.95 -7.06 8.39
CA GLN A 59 -13.06 -6.76 6.95
C GLN A 59 -11.69 -6.58 6.31
N PHE A 60 -10.76 -5.89 6.98
CA PHE A 60 -9.39 -5.77 6.50
C PHE A 60 -8.65 -7.12 6.45
N LYS A 61 -8.93 -8.04 7.39
CA LYS A 61 -8.37 -9.41 7.34
C LYS A 61 -8.92 -10.18 6.15
N GLU A 62 -10.23 -10.14 5.92
CA GLU A 62 -10.86 -10.80 4.77
C GLU A 62 -10.36 -10.22 3.44
N ALA A 63 -10.30 -8.89 3.33
CA ALA A 63 -9.74 -8.20 2.17
C ALA A 63 -8.26 -8.56 1.94
N ALA A 64 -7.45 -8.66 3.00
CA ALA A 64 -6.06 -9.09 2.90
C ALA A 64 -5.93 -10.54 2.40
N ASN A 65 -6.83 -11.44 2.81
CA ASN A 65 -6.88 -12.81 2.30
C ASN A 65 -7.23 -12.84 0.81
N ILE A 66 -8.22 -12.05 0.38
CA ILE A 66 -8.59 -11.92 -1.04
C ILE A 66 -7.43 -11.36 -1.87
N CYS A 67 -6.71 -10.36 -1.35
CA CYS A 67 -5.54 -9.80 -2.03
C CYS A 67 -4.39 -10.81 -2.17
N ASP A 68 -4.26 -11.74 -1.22
CA ASP A 68 -3.24 -12.80 -1.22
C ASP A 68 -3.66 -14.05 -2.02
N GLU A 69 -4.85 -14.08 -2.62
CA GLU A 69 -5.26 -15.18 -3.50
C GLU A 69 -4.31 -15.30 -4.69
N ASP A 70 -3.93 -16.54 -4.98
CA ASP A 70 -3.06 -16.85 -6.11
C ASP A 70 -3.87 -16.84 -7.42
N VAL A 71 -3.46 -15.98 -8.35
CA VAL A 71 -4.05 -15.87 -9.69
C VAL A 71 -3.04 -16.39 -10.70
N ILE A 72 -3.49 -17.32 -11.55
CA ILE A 72 -2.69 -17.86 -12.65
C ILE A 72 -2.77 -16.88 -13.82
N THR A 73 -1.67 -16.20 -14.11
CA THR A 73 -1.55 -15.40 -15.33
C THR A 73 -1.31 -16.31 -16.54
N GLY A 74 -1.70 -15.86 -17.74
CA GLY A 74 -1.69 -16.66 -18.98
C GLY A 74 -0.33 -17.25 -19.41
N GLY A 75 0.75 -16.97 -18.68
CA GLY A 75 2.08 -17.56 -18.84
C GLY A 75 2.45 -18.65 -17.83
N ASN A 76 1.50 -19.24 -17.10
CA ASN A 76 1.73 -20.18 -15.98
C ASN A 76 2.51 -19.58 -14.79
N THR A 77 2.53 -18.26 -14.68
CA THR A 77 3.03 -17.54 -13.50
C THR A 77 1.92 -17.42 -12.48
N VAL A 78 2.27 -17.56 -11.20
CA VAL A 78 1.37 -17.32 -10.08
C VAL A 78 1.70 -15.96 -9.51
N GLU A 79 0.70 -15.09 -9.46
CA GLU A 79 0.82 -13.76 -8.88
C GLU A 79 -0.28 -13.54 -7.84
N LYS A 80 -0.01 -12.68 -6.86
CA LYS A 80 -1.02 -12.28 -5.89
C LYS A 80 -2.09 -11.42 -6.57
N ARG A 81 -3.36 -11.67 -6.25
CA ARG A 81 -4.51 -11.04 -6.91
C ARG A 81 -4.42 -9.53 -6.93
N TYR A 82 -4.10 -8.90 -5.80
CA TYR A 82 -4.02 -7.44 -5.68
C TYR A 82 -2.80 -7.01 -4.85
N THR A 83 -1.92 -6.23 -5.47
CA THR A 83 -0.74 -5.66 -4.81
C THR A 83 -0.63 -4.17 -5.09
N ILE A 84 -0.21 -3.38 -4.09
CA ILE A 84 0.07 -1.95 -4.23
C ILE A 84 1.55 -1.71 -3.94
N ASN A 85 2.28 -1.24 -4.95
CA ASN A 85 3.66 -0.74 -4.84
C ASN A 85 3.71 0.74 -5.20
N GLY A 86 2.81 1.52 -4.61
CA GLY A 86 2.64 2.94 -4.90
C GLY A 86 3.53 3.83 -4.03
N GLU A 87 3.96 4.95 -4.62
CA GLU A 87 4.48 6.12 -3.90
C GLU A 87 3.55 7.29 -4.21
N PHE A 88 3.27 8.10 -3.21
CA PHE A 88 2.46 9.30 -3.34
C PHE A 88 3.09 10.43 -2.54
N ASP A 89 2.95 11.65 -3.03
CA ASP A 89 3.38 12.82 -2.29
C ASP A 89 2.34 13.22 -1.25
N LEU A 90 2.81 13.62 -0.06
CA LEU A 90 1.92 14.02 1.04
C LEU A 90 1.15 15.32 0.77
N SER A 91 1.50 16.03 -0.30
CA SER A 91 0.84 17.25 -0.81
C SER A 91 -0.37 16.95 -1.70
N GLU A 92 -0.50 15.72 -2.20
CA GLU A 92 -1.63 15.32 -3.03
C GLU A 92 -2.92 15.23 -2.19
N ASN A 93 -4.07 15.35 -2.88
CA ASN A 93 -5.35 15.25 -2.21
C ASN A 93 -5.53 13.84 -1.65
N LYS A 94 -5.77 13.77 -0.34
CA LYS A 94 -5.90 12.51 0.41
C LYS A 94 -6.98 11.57 -0.15
N VAL A 95 -8.05 12.15 -0.69
CA VAL A 95 -9.16 11.40 -1.28
C VAL A 95 -8.72 10.79 -2.61
N SER A 96 -8.03 11.56 -3.45
CA SER A 96 -7.52 11.08 -4.74
C SER A 96 -6.48 9.98 -4.59
N ILE A 97 -5.61 10.06 -3.57
CA ILE A 97 -4.66 8.98 -3.25
C ILE A 97 -5.43 7.71 -2.86
N LEU A 98 -6.44 7.83 -2.01
CA LEU A 98 -7.24 6.70 -1.57
C LEU A 98 -8.02 6.07 -2.72
N GLU A 99 -8.67 6.87 -3.57
CA GLU A 99 -9.34 6.41 -4.79
C GLU A 99 -8.37 5.68 -5.73
N GLY A 100 -7.13 6.17 -5.88
CA GLY A 100 -6.10 5.49 -6.65
C GLY A 100 -5.70 4.12 -6.06
N MET A 101 -5.62 4.02 -4.74
CA MET A 101 -5.37 2.73 -4.05
C MET A 101 -6.53 1.75 -4.24
N LEU A 102 -7.77 2.24 -4.16
CA LEU A 102 -9.00 1.46 -4.36
C LEU A 102 -9.31 1.14 -5.82
N ALA A 103 -8.65 1.80 -6.78
CA ALA A 103 -8.66 1.39 -8.16
C ALA A 103 -7.66 0.24 -8.41
N ALA A 104 -6.60 0.15 -7.59
CA ALA A 104 -5.52 -0.82 -7.75
C ALA A 104 -5.85 -2.20 -7.17
N CYS A 105 -6.60 -2.27 -6.08
CA CYS A 105 -7.39 -3.46 -5.74
C CYS A 105 -8.81 -3.19 -6.22
N ALA A 106 -9.58 -4.15 -6.74
CA ALA A 106 -10.99 -3.90 -7.05
C ALA A 106 -11.85 -3.77 -5.76
N GLY A 107 -11.36 -3.03 -4.77
CA GLY A 107 -11.95 -2.82 -3.47
C GLY A 107 -12.89 -1.63 -3.51
N ASP A 108 -14.04 -1.78 -2.84
CA ASP A 108 -15.01 -0.72 -2.64
C ASP A 108 -14.92 -0.25 -1.18
N VAL A 109 -15.06 1.06 -0.93
CA VAL A 109 -15.01 1.59 0.44
C VAL A 109 -16.36 1.34 1.09
N THR A 110 -16.38 0.50 2.10
CA THR A 110 -17.58 0.31 2.92
C THR A 110 -17.50 1.17 4.17
N TYR A 111 -18.47 2.08 4.31
CA TYR A 111 -18.66 2.83 5.55
C TYR A 111 -19.97 2.37 6.20
N THR A 112 -19.87 1.50 7.19
CA THR A 112 -21.04 0.95 7.90
C THR A 112 -20.92 1.21 9.39
N ALA A 113 -21.98 1.77 9.98
CA ALA A 113 -22.10 2.04 11.42
C ALA A 113 -20.96 2.88 12.04
N GLY A 114 -20.43 3.85 11.29
CA GLY A 114 -19.39 4.76 11.77
C GLY A 114 -17.96 4.27 11.59
N LYS A 115 -17.77 3.09 10.97
CA LYS A 115 -16.46 2.45 10.81
C LYS A 115 -16.09 2.28 9.34
N HIS A 116 -14.79 2.38 9.06
CA HIS A 116 -14.22 2.23 7.71
C HIS A 116 -13.79 0.77 7.48
N GLY A 117 -14.15 0.22 6.33
CA GLY A 117 -13.78 -1.12 5.89
C GLY A 117 -13.65 -1.23 4.37
#